data_AF-A0A7X7SCH2-F1
#
_entry.id   AF-A0A7X7SCH2-F1
#
_cell.length_a   1.000
_cell.length_b   1.000
_cell.length_c   1.000
_cell.angle_alpha   90.00
_cell.angle_beta   90.00
_cell.angle_gamma   90.00
#
_symmetry.space_group_name_H-M   'P 1'
#
loop_
_entity.id
_entity.type
_entity.pdbx_description
1 polymer ?
#
loop_
_entity_poly.entity_id
_entity_poly.type
_entity_poly.pdbx_seq_one_letter_code
_entity_poly.pdbx_strand_id
1 'polypeptide(L)'
;VGRIVIDSRETFERIREMTSRISRRVKSRVKLYDGAVPVFEHFDVERQLENAFRRKVWLKSGGYLIFDETEALVAIDVNTGRHKGGKTQEDSILQVNTEAAAEVARQLRLRNIGGLVVIDFIDMKSRKNQNAVYRALKDALLTDKARTNVLPVSALGLVEMTRQRMEESLRAANYSDCPYCHGRGKVLSNLSMSVRIQRRILEVMKRNVARGQIPLRIFVNPMIMERLRKEDEQVLIDLEKRCGTQLTFVSDINLHIEDFRIAHSQTGEVFYEDKE
;
A
#
# COMPACT_ATOMS: atom_id res chain seq x y z
N VAL A 1 18.63 20.52 19.06
CA VAL A 1 18.19 19.47 20.00
C VAL A 1 18.23 20.00 21.43
N GLY A 2 17.08 20.12 22.09
CA GLY A 2 16.96 20.66 23.45
C GLY A 2 17.19 19.64 24.57
N ARG A 3 16.75 18.39 24.36
CA ARG A 3 16.90 17.26 25.30
C ARG A 3 16.94 15.92 24.56
N ILE A 4 17.53 14.90 25.18
CA ILE A 4 17.52 13.49 24.77
C ILE A 4 16.87 12.73 25.93
N VAL A 5 15.74 12.07 25.68
CA VAL A 5 14.97 11.38 26.72
C VAL A 5 15.08 9.88 26.51
N ILE A 6 15.36 9.14 27.58
CA ILE A 6 15.58 7.68 27.56
C ILE A 6 14.74 7.08 28.69
N ASP A 7 14.00 6.01 28.42
CA ASP A 7 13.12 5.31 29.36
C ASP A 7 13.76 4.07 30.01
N SER A 8 14.83 3.53 29.43
CA SER A 8 15.66 2.49 30.05
C SER A 8 16.80 3.08 30.87
N ARG A 9 16.88 2.71 32.16
CA ARG A 9 17.96 3.13 33.06
C ARG A 9 19.33 2.65 32.61
N GLU A 10 19.43 1.43 32.10
CA GLU A 10 20.67 0.86 31.57
C GLU A 10 21.16 1.66 30.35
N THR A 11 20.26 1.88 29.38
CA THR A 11 20.56 2.67 28.18
C THR A 11 20.91 4.12 28.52
N PHE A 12 20.24 4.71 29.53
CA PHE A 12 20.54 6.05 30.01
C PHE A 12 21.97 6.19 30.50
N GLU A 13 22.44 5.29 31.38
CA GLU A 13 23.81 5.35 31.89
C GLU A 13 24.84 5.13 30.77
N ARG A 14 24.59 4.16 29.89
CA ARG A 14 25.45 3.90 28.72
C ARG A 14 25.58 5.13 27.81
N ILE A 15 24.46 5.75 27.43
CA ILE A 15 24.47 6.95 26.57
C ILE A 15 25.10 8.14 27.30
N ARG A 16 24.85 8.28 28.61
CA ARG A 16 25.44 9.35 29.43
C ARG A 16 26.96 9.22 29.52
N GLU A 17 27.49 8.00 29.64
CA GLU A 17 28.93 7.75 29.60
C GLU A 17 29.52 8.09 28.23
N MET A 18 28.92 7.58 27.14
CA MET A 18 29.37 7.86 25.78
C MET A 18 29.40 9.38 25.48
N THR A 19 28.31 10.08 25.79
CA THR A 19 28.20 11.53 25.53
C THR A 19 29.12 12.36 26.41
N SER A 20 29.53 11.85 27.58
CA SER A 20 30.51 12.52 28.45
C SER A 20 31.90 12.65 27.80
N ARG A 21 32.26 11.70 26.93
CA ARG A 21 33.52 11.71 26.17
C ARG A 21 33.50 12.71 25.02
N ILE A 22 32.32 13.12 24.56
CA ILE A 22 32.13 14.07 23.44
C ILE A 22 32.01 15.50 23.96
N SER A 23 31.08 15.77 24.89
CA SER A 23 30.85 17.11 25.42
C SER A 23 29.99 17.09 26.68
N ARG A 24 30.41 17.86 27.71
CA ARG A 24 29.61 18.10 28.93
C ARG A 24 28.23 18.70 28.62
N ARG A 25 28.12 19.53 27.57
CA ARG A 25 26.86 20.16 27.14
C ARG A 25 25.86 19.15 26.56
N VAL A 26 26.36 18.10 25.91
CA VAL A 26 25.50 17.02 25.38
C VAL A 26 25.08 16.10 26.53
N LYS A 27 26.01 15.76 27.43
CA LYS A 27 25.72 14.97 28.64
C LYS A 27 24.58 15.57 29.47
N SER A 28 24.57 16.88 29.69
CA SER A 28 23.52 17.55 30.49
C SER A 28 22.13 17.53 29.85
N ARG A 29 22.05 17.26 28.54
CA ARG A 29 20.78 17.14 27.79
C ARG A 29 20.19 15.74 27.85
N VAL A 30 20.94 14.73 28.27
CA VAL A 30 20.46 13.36 28.45
C VAL A 30 19.66 13.28 29.75
N LYS A 31 18.40 12.87 29.67
CA LYS A 31 17.46 12.77 30.79
C LYS A 31 16.83 11.39 30.82
N LEU A 32 16.81 10.77 32.00
CA LEU A 32 16.03 9.56 32.25
C LEU A 32 14.57 9.96 32.39
N TYR A 33 13.68 9.19 31.76
CA TYR A 33 12.25 9.25 31.94
C TYR A 33 11.83 8.07 32.80
N ASP A 34 11.16 8.35 33.91
CA ASP A 34 10.71 7.40 34.93
C ASP A 34 9.19 7.49 35.18
N GLY A 35 8.46 8.12 34.26
CA GLY A 35 7.01 8.20 34.31
C GLY A 35 6.36 6.83 34.09
N ALA A 36 5.17 6.64 34.66
CA ALA A 36 4.41 5.40 34.54
C ALA A 36 3.84 5.14 33.13
N VAL A 37 3.64 6.20 32.34
CA VAL A 37 3.14 6.12 30.96
C VAL A 37 4.32 5.92 30.01
N PRO A 38 4.25 5.05 29.00
CA PRO A 38 5.32 4.89 28.02
C PRO A 38 5.81 6.22 27.43
N VAL A 39 7.12 6.36 27.24
CA VAL A 39 7.74 7.66 26.88
C VAL A 39 7.20 8.23 25.57
N PHE A 40 6.91 7.40 24.57
CA PHE A 40 6.35 7.86 23.29
C PHE A 40 4.90 8.28 23.41
N GLU A 41 4.10 7.62 24.24
CA GLU A 41 2.73 8.02 24.52
C GLU A 41 2.70 9.36 25.28
N HIS A 42 3.55 9.51 26.30
CA HIS A 42 3.68 10.76 27.06
C HIS A 42 4.02 11.97 26.16
N PHE A 43 4.75 11.76 25.06
CA PHE A 43 5.09 12.81 24.09
C PHE A 43 4.24 12.80 22.81
N ASP A 44 3.16 12.01 22.73
CA ASP A 44 2.29 11.86 21.56
C ASP A 44 3.06 11.50 20.26
N VAL A 45 4.16 10.77 20.41
CA VAL A 45 4.98 10.25 19.30
C VAL A 45 4.36 8.99 18.73
N GLU A 46 3.77 8.13 19.58
CA GLU A 46 3.19 6.84 19.18
C GLU A 46 2.13 7.03 18.07
N ARG A 47 1.17 7.93 18.33
CA ARG A 47 0.12 8.29 17.36
C ARG A 47 0.68 8.85 16.06
N GLN A 48 1.79 9.61 16.12
CA GLN A 48 2.42 10.14 14.92
C GLN A 48 3.14 9.05 14.13
N LEU A 49 3.71 8.06 14.82
CA LEU A 49 4.37 6.90 14.22
C LEU A 49 3.35 6.02 13.51
N GLU A 50 2.24 5.65 14.18
CA GLU A 50 1.15 4.90 13.56
C GLU A 50 0.59 5.60 12.30
N ASN A 51 0.40 6.92 12.38
CA ASN A 51 -0.07 7.71 11.25
C ASN A 51 0.95 7.77 10.10
N ALA A 52 2.25 7.68 10.39
CA ALA A 52 3.28 7.64 9.37
C ALA A 52 3.24 6.34 8.54
N PHE A 53 2.68 5.24 9.05
CA PHE A 53 2.54 3.99 8.29
C PHE A 53 1.25 3.90 7.47
N ARG A 54 0.31 4.82 7.65
CA ARG A 54 -0.95 4.79 6.90
C ARG A 54 -0.73 5.22 5.46
N ARG A 55 -1.41 4.54 4.53
CA ARG A 55 -1.48 4.97 3.12
C ARG A 55 -1.99 6.42 2.99
N LYS A 56 -2.93 6.81 3.85
CA LYS A 56 -3.54 8.15 3.88
C LYS A 56 -3.04 8.98 5.06
N VAL A 57 -2.57 10.19 4.80
CA VAL A 57 -2.12 11.16 5.81
C VAL A 57 -2.96 12.43 5.74
N TRP A 58 -3.56 12.83 6.86
CA TRP A 58 -4.37 14.05 6.91
C TRP A 58 -3.52 15.31 7.09
N LEU A 59 -3.89 16.37 6.38
CA LEU A 59 -3.38 17.72 6.56
C LEU A 59 -4.24 18.45 7.60
N LYS A 60 -3.66 19.42 8.31
CA LYS A 60 -4.35 20.24 9.33
C LYS A 60 -5.48 21.05 8.72
N SER A 61 -5.35 21.45 7.46
CA SER A 61 -6.39 22.12 6.70
C SER A 61 -7.61 21.24 6.35
N GLY A 62 -7.52 19.91 6.52
CA GLY A 62 -8.59 18.96 6.16
C GLY A 62 -8.44 18.34 4.77
N GLY A 63 -7.37 18.69 4.04
CA GLY A 63 -6.88 17.92 2.90
C GLY A 63 -6.17 16.63 3.36
N TYR A 64 -5.72 15.82 2.40
CA TYR A 64 -4.95 14.61 2.71
C TYR A 64 -4.02 14.21 1.58
N LEU A 65 -3.00 13.43 1.93
CA LEU A 65 -2.03 12.81 1.04
C LEU A 65 -2.31 11.31 0.93
N ILE A 66 -2.12 10.75 -0.25
CA ILE A 66 -2.10 9.30 -0.49
C ILE A 66 -0.68 8.92 -0.95
N PHE A 67 -0.07 7.96 -0.26
CA PHE A 67 1.25 7.44 -0.59
C PHE A 67 1.13 6.05 -1.19
N ASP A 68 1.54 5.90 -2.44
CA ASP A 68 1.59 4.63 -3.17
C ASP A 68 3.04 4.29 -3.50
N GLU A 69 3.61 3.39 -2.70
CA GLU A 69 4.94 2.82 -2.95
C GLU A 69 4.81 1.67 -3.96
N THR A 70 5.51 1.79 -5.08
CA THR A 70 5.64 0.74 -6.11
C THR A 70 7.07 0.22 -6.13
N GLU A 71 7.35 -0.76 -6.99
CA GLU A 71 8.69 -1.31 -7.16
C GLU A 71 9.72 -0.25 -7.61
N ALA A 72 9.35 0.58 -8.59
CA ALA A 72 10.28 1.52 -9.21
C ALA A 72 10.28 2.91 -8.57
N LEU A 73 9.12 3.37 -8.09
CA LEU A 73 8.95 4.73 -7.60
C LEU A 73 7.87 4.84 -6.53
N VAL A 74 7.85 5.96 -5.81
CA VAL A 74 6.77 6.32 -4.89
C VAL A 74 5.94 7.44 -5.50
N ALA A 75 4.65 7.19 -5.65
CA ALA A 75 3.67 8.18 -6.09
C ALA A 75 2.96 8.78 -4.87
N ILE A 76 2.82 10.11 -4.85
CA ILE A 76 2.16 10.85 -3.78
C ILE A 76 1.08 11.74 -4.39
N ASP A 77 -0.17 11.53 -3.99
CA ASP A 77 -1.33 12.27 -4.50
C ASP A 77 -1.89 13.22 -3.42
N VAL A 78 -2.18 14.47 -3.80
CA VAL A 78 -2.65 15.53 -2.90
C VAL A 78 -4.12 15.84 -3.14
N ASN A 79 -4.94 15.73 -2.09
CA ASN A 79 -6.37 15.99 -2.16
C ASN A 79 -6.80 17.12 -1.22
N THR A 80 -7.74 17.94 -1.68
CA THR A 80 -8.35 19.02 -0.87
C THR A 80 -9.27 18.50 0.24
N GLY A 81 -9.82 17.29 0.10
CA GLY A 81 -10.65 16.66 1.12
C GLY A 81 -11.84 17.53 1.55
N ARG A 82 -11.95 17.82 2.85
CA ARG A 82 -13.02 18.68 3.41
C ARG A 82 -12.57 20.14 3.59
N HIS A 83 -11.44 20.54 3.01
CA HIS A 83 -10.94 21.90 3.16
C HIS A 83 -11.91 22.92 2.55
N LYS A 84 -12.27 23.94 3.33
CA LYS A 84 -13.11 25.07 2.91
C LYS A 84 -12.43 26.43 3.14
N GLY A 85 -11.11 26.46 3.40
CA GLY A 85 -10.37 27.68 3.71
C GLY A 85 -9.87 28.39 2.46
N GLY A 86 -9.73 29.72 2.49
CA GLY A 86 -9.28 30.56 1.37
C GLY A 86 -10.34 31.57 0.94
N LYS A 87 -9.92 32.77 0.53
CA LYS A 87 -10.84 33.80 -0.02
C LYS A 87 -11.33 33.41 -1.41
N THR A 88 -10.46 32.73 -2.16
CA THR A 88 -10.71 32.21 -3.50
C THR A 88 -10.29 30.75 -3.57
N GLN A 89 -10.83 30.01 -4.54
CA GLN A 89 -10.44 28.61 -4.78
C GLN A 89 -8.94 28.46 -5.08
N GLU A 90 -8.34 29.42 -5.78
CA GLU A 90 -6.90 29.39 -6.09
C GLU A 90 -6.04 29.53 -4.82
N ASP A 91 -6.45 30.39 -3.88
CA ASP A 91 -5.76 30.55 -2.59
C ASP A 91 -5.89 29.28 -1.74
N SER A 92 -7.06 28.65 -1.74
CA SER A 92 -7.30 27.37 -1.06
C SER A 92 -6.36 26.28 -1.57
N ILE A 93 -6.24 26.16 -2.90
CA ILE A 93 -5.38 25.16 -3.55
C ILE A 93 -3.92 25.41 -3.20
N LEU A 94 -3.46 26.66 -3.29
CA LEU A 94 -2.09 27.02 -2.95
C LEU A 94 -1.78 26.70 -1.48
N GLN A 95 -2.71 27.00 -0.57
CA GLN A 95 -2.57 26.69 0.85
C GLN A 95 -2.42 25.19 1.09
N VAL A 96 -3.32 24.37 0.51
CA VAL A 96 -3.28 22.91 0.66
C VAL A 96 -1.98 22.34 0.06
N ASN A 97 -1.57 22.76 -1.13
CA ASN A 97 -0.35 22.27 -1.76
C ASN A 97 0.92 22.67 -0.99
N THR A 98 0.96 23.88 -0.42
CA THR A 98 2.10 24.34 0.40
C THR A 98 2.19 23.53 1.70
N GLU A 99 1.06 23.25 2.33
CA GLU A 99 1.01 22.37 3.50
C GLU A 99 1.40 20.93 3.15
N ALA A 100 0.90 20.42 2.04
CA ALA A 100 1.25 19.12 1.49
C ALA A 100 2.76 19.00 1.26
N ALA A 101 3.41 20.01 0.68
CA ALA A 101 4.86 20.02 0.46
C ALA A 101 5.66 19.83 1.75
N ALA A 102 5.27 20.53 2.82
CA ALA A 102 5.91 20.38 4.13
C ALA A 102 5.67 18.99 4.74
N GLU A 103 4.45 18.46 4.63
CA GLU A 103 4.10 17.15 5.16
C GLU A 103 4.75 16.01 4.36
N VAL A 104 4.86 16.13 3.03
CA VAL A 104 5.60 15.19 2.19
C VAL A 104 7.06 15.08 2.64
N ALA A 105 7.76 16.21 2.78
CA ALA A 105 9.15 16.20 3.25
C ALA A 105 9.29 15.54 4.64
N ARG A 106 8.33 15.75 5.54
CA ARG A 106 8.28 15.10 6.84
C ARG A 106 8.09 13.59 6.72
N GLN A 107 7.14 13.13 5.90
CA GLN A 107 6.83 11.72 5.70
C GLN A 107 7.95 10.97 4.99
N LEU A 108 8.65 11.58 4.02
CA LEU A 108 9.81 10.98 3.36
C LEU A 108 10.89 10.60 4.39
N ARG A 109 11.13 11.46 5.39
CA ARG A 109 12.05 11.17 6.49
C ARG A 109 11.52 10.11 7.44
N LEU A 110 10.26 10.24 7.87
CA LEU A 110 9.67 9.31 8.85
C LEU A 110 9.54 7.89 8.31
N ARG A 111 9.21 7.72 7.04
CA ARG A 111 9.04 6.42 6.38
C ARG A 111 10.34 5.86 5.80
N ASN A 112 11.41 6.66 5.84
CA ASN A 112 12.67 6.41 5.13
C ASN A 112 12.47 6.09 3.63
N ILE A 113 11.63 6.88 2.95
CA ILE A 113 11.40 6.71 1.51
C ILE A 113 12.62 7.21 0.74
N GLY A 114 13.13 6.41 -0.20
CA GLY A 114 14.22 6.81 -1.09
C GLY A 114 14.09 6.21 -2.48
N GLY A 115 14.87 6.72 -3.41
CA GLY A 115 14.72 6.46 -4.85
C GLY A 115 13.93 7.58 -5.54
N LEU A 116 13.22 7.22 -6.60
CA LEU A 116 12.39 8.14 -7.37
C LEU A 116 11.05 8.38 -6.65
N VAL A 117 10.69 9.64 -6.50
CA VAL A 117 9.42 10.08 -5.92
C VAL A 117 8.74 11.05 -6.88
N VAL A 118 7.46 10.81 -7.14
CA VAL A 118 6.61 11.66 -7.98
C VAL A 118 5.46 12.18 -7.12
N ILE A 119 5.26 13.49 -7.11
CA ILE A 119 4.22 14.16 -6.32
C ILE A 119 3.24 14.83 -7.28
N ASP A 120 1.99 14.42 -7.20
CA ASP A 120 0.86 14.98 -7.92
C ASP A 120 0.16 16.01 -7.03
N PHE A 121 0.54 17.28 -7.20
CA PHE A 121 -0.09 18.40 -6.50
C PHE A 121 -1.39 18.78 -7.19
N ILE A 122 -2.33 19.38 -6.43
CA ILE A 122 -3.59 19.87 -7.01
C ILE A 122 -3.28 20.91 -8.09
N ASP A 123 -3.94 20.81 -9.24
CA ASP A 123 -3.73 21.66 -10.40
C ASP A 123 -3.72 23.17 -10.06
N MET A 124 -2.66 23.84 -10.49
CA MET A 124 -2.49 25.29 -10.35
C MET A 124 -2.26 25.93 -11.72
N LYS A 125 -3.11 26.86 -12.12
CA LYS A 125 -2.96 27.61 -13.38
C LYS A 125 -1.82 28.63 -13.33
N SER A 126 -1.59 29.21 -12.16
CA SER A 126 -0.59 30.26 -11.96
C SER A 126 0.82 29.68 -11.77
N ARG A 127 1.75 30.03 -12.66
CA ARG A 127 3.19 29.72 -12.51
C ARG A 127 3.77 30.25 -11.21
N LYS A 128 3.25 31.37 -10.69
CA LYS A 128 3.66 31.92 -9.39
C LYS A 128 3.33 30.94 -8.26
N ASN A 129 2.15 30.32 -8.30
CA ASN A 129 1.71 29.35 -7.29
C ASN A 129 2.49 28.04 -7.40
N GLN A 130 2.71 27.54 -8.62
CA GLN A 130 3.57 26.38 -8.87
C GLN A 130 4.99 26.58 -8.30
N ASN A 131 5.59 27.75 -8.55
CA ASN A 131 6.91 28.09 -8.01
C ASN A 131 6.91 28.23 -6.48
N ALA A 132 5.82 28.70 -5.87
CA ALA A 132 5.70 28.80 -4.43
C ALA A 132 5.69 27.41 -3.77
N VAL A 133 4.92 26.47 -4.33
CA VAL A 133 4.87 25.07 -3.86
C VAL A 133 6.22 24.37 -4.05
N TYR A 134 6.86 24.54 -5.21
CA TYR A 134 8.21 24.02 -5.46
C TYR A 134 9.22 24.52 -4.41
N ARG A 135 9.22 25.82 -4.10
CA ARG A 135 10.10 26.40 -3.07
C ARG A 135 9.79 25.86 -1.69
N ALA A 136 8.51 25.79 -1.31
CA ALA A 136 8.10 25.25 -0.02
C ALA A 136 8.58 23.79 0.17
N LEU A 137 8.50 22.96 -0.87
CA LEU A 137 9.04 21.60 -0.84
C LEU A 137 10.56 21.60 -0.66
N LYS A 138 11.27 22.43 -1.45
CA LYS A 138 12.73 22.53 -1.38
C LYS A 138 13.20 22.97 0.01
N ASP A 139 12.55 23.97 0.59
CA ASP A 139 12.85 24.49 1.92
C ASP A 139 12.59 23.44 3.01
N ALA A 140 11.49 22.69 2.90
CA ALA A 140 11.16 21.62 3.85
C ALA A 140 12.16 20.44 3.81
N LEU A 141 12.81 20.22 2.66
CA LEU A 141 13.83 19.18 2.45
C LEU A 141 15.23 19.61 2.89
N LEU A 142 15.52 20.90 3.13
CA LEU A 142 16.84 21.36 3.62
C LEU A 142 17.26 20.73 4.96
N THR A 143 16.28 20.31 5.75
CA THR A 143 16.52 19.65 7.05
C THR A 143 16.72 18.14 6.93
N ASP A 144 16.58 17.58 5.73
CA ASP A 144 16.83 16.17 5.47
C ASP A 144 18.34 15.88 5.46
N LYS A 145 18.71 14.73 6.03
CA LYS A 145 20.10 14.26 6.05
C LYS A 145 20.45 13.54 4.74
N ALA A 146 19.47 12.93 4.09
CA ALA A 146 19.67 12.27 2.80
C ALA A 146 19.82 13.32 1.69
N ARG A 147 20.66 13.05 0.69
CA ARG A 147 20.76 13.93 -0.47
C ARG A 147 19.46 13.89 -1.26
N THR A 148 18.91 15.06 -1.57
CA THR A 148 17.68 15.21 -2.34
C THR A 148 17.92 16.05 -3.58
N ASN A 149 17.32 15.68 -4.70
CA ASN A 149 17.25 16.49 -5.90
C ASN A 149 15.79 16.66 -6.31
N VAL A 150 15.31 17.90 -6.45
CA VAL A 150 13.91 18.20 -6.76
C VAL A 150 13.85 19.03 -8.04
N LEU A 151 13.12 18.53 -9.03
CA LEU A 151 12.88 19.23 -10.29
C LEU A 151 11.69 20.21 -10.13
N PRO A 152 11.64 21.29 -10.93
CA PRO A 152 10.46 22.15 -11.01
C PRO A 152 9.20 21.36 -11.42
N VAL A 153 8.03 21.94 -11.17
CA VAL A 153 6.74 21.37 -11.62
C VAL A 153 6.79 21.16 -13.13
N SER A 154 6.50 19.93 -13.57
CA SER A 154 6.54 19.53 -14.98
C SER A 154 5.36 20.12 -15.75
N ALA A 155 5.38 19.98 -17.07
CA ALA A 155 4.27 20.39 -17.92
C ALA A 155 2.97 19.61 -17.63
N LEU A 156 3.10 18.42 -17.03
CA LEU A 156 1.96 17.57 -16.63
C LEU A 156 1.47 17.88 -15.20
N GLY A 157 2.03 18.88 -14.51
CA GLY A 157 1.63 19.24 -13.14
C GLY A 157 2.34 18.43 -12.04
N LEU A 158 3.21 17.48 -12.40
CA LEU A 158 3.91 16.62 -11.47
C LEU A 158 5.21 17.24 -10.97
N VAL A 159 5.57 16.97 -9.72
CA VAL A 159 6.90 17.26 -9.18
C VAL A 159 7.69 15.96 -9.04
N GLU A 160 8.81 15.89 -9.73
CA GLU A 160 9.72 14.75 -9.70
C GLU A 160 10.91 15.04 -8.80
N MET A 161 11.26 14.08 -7.95
CA MET A 161 12.44 14.19 -7.11
C MET A 161 13.13 12.85 -6.90
N THR A 162 14.43 12.91 -6.58
CA THR A 162 15.17 11.76 -6.07
C THR A 162 15.61 12.04 -4.64
N ARG A 163 15.57 11.00 -3.80
CA ARG A 163 16.11 11.03 -2.44
C ARG A 163 17.03 9.83 -2.25
N GLN A 164 18.26 10.08 -1.79
CA GLN A 164 19.25 9.03 -1.55
C GLN A 164 18.70 7.98 -0.57
N ARG A 165 18.78 6.70 -0.93
CA ARG A 165 18.50 5.58 -0.01
C ARG A 165 19.67 5.44 0.96
N MET A 166 19.39 5.60 2.25
CA MET A 166 20.37 5.42 3.33
C MET A 166 20.30 4.01 3.91
N GLU A 167 19.08 3.46 4.01
CA GLU A 167 18.74 2.13 4.53
C GLU A 167 17.52 1.62 3.74
N GLU A 168 17.07 0.39 3.98
CA GLU A 168 15.78 -0.10 3.47
C GLU A 168 14.62 0.78 3.98
N SER A 169 13.55 0.90 3.19
CA SER A 169 12.37 1.65 3.66
C SER A 169 11.76 0.93 4.85
N LEU A 170 11.13 1.67 5.78
CA LEU A 170 10.48 1.02 6.93
C LEU A 170 9.36 0.08 6.51
N ARG A 171 8.78 0.29 5.32
CA ARG A 171 7.79 -0.62 4.77
C ARG A 171 8.39 -1.98 4.44
N ALA A 172 9.56 -2.01 3.77
CA ALA A 172 10.26 -3.25 3.47
C ALA A 172 10.76 -3.96 4.74
N ALA A 173 11.20 -3.20 5.75
CA ALA A 173 11.69 -3.76 7.01
C ALA A 173 10.57 -4.36 7.89
N ASN A 174 9.37 -3.75 7.89
CA ASN A 174 8.30 -4.11 8.83
C ASN A 174 7.14 -4.93 8.21
N TYR A 175 7.01 -4.97 6.89
CA TYR A 175 5.88 -5.61 6.22
C TYR A 175 6.37 -6.65 5.22
N SER A 176 5.70 -7.80 5.21
CA SER A 176 5.79 -8.79 4.13
C SER A 176 4.69 -8.57 3.10
N ASP A 177 4.87 -9.10 1.89
CA ASP A 177 3.81 -9.11 0.90
C ASP A 177 2.56 -9.83 1.42
N CYS A 178 1.39 -9.38 0.96
CA CYS A 178 0.14 -10.02 1.31
C CYS A 178 0.16 -11.48 0.84
N PRO A 179 0.01 -12.48 1.73
CA PRO A 179 0.10 -13.88 1.36
C PRO A 179 -1.06 -14.34 0.45
N TYR A 180 -2.11 -13.52 0.33
CA TYR A 180 -3.28 -13.82 -0.49
C TYR A 180 -3.13 -13.29 -1.92
N CYS A 181 -2.84 -11.99 -2.08
CA CYS A 181 -2.76 -11.37 -3.42
C CYS A 181 -1.32 -11.12 -3.91
N HIS A 182 -0.31 -11.46 -3.11
CA HIS A 182 1.11 -11.21 -3.37
C HIS A 182 1.39 -9.77 -3.78
N GLY A 183 0.87 -8.83 -3.00
CA GLY A 183 1.09 -7.40 -3.23
C GLY A 183 0.20 -6.75 -4.31
N ARG A 184 -0.59 -7.51 -5.08
CA ARG A 184 -1.49 -6.94 -6.11
C ARG A 184 -2.57 -6.00 -5.54
N GLY A 185 -2.93 -6.17 -4.27
CA GLY A 185 -3.98 -5.40 -3.58
C GLY A 185 -5.40 -5.64 -4.10
N LYS A 186 -5.57 -6.59 -5.04
CA LYS A 186 -6.81 -6.93 -5.73
C LYS A 186 -6.76 -8.40 -6.10
N VAL A 187 -7.93 -9.02 -6.19
CA VAL A 187 -8.12 -10.36 -6.75
C VAL A 187 -9.17 -10.30 -7.85
N LEU A 188 -9.20 -11.31 -8.71
CA LEU A 188 -10.17 -11.48 -9.77
C LEU A 188 -11.57 -11.44 -9.19
N SER A 189 -12.46 -10.72 -9.88
CA SER A 189 -13.87 -10.67 -9.50
C SER A 189 -14.52 -12.05 -9.64
N ASN A 190 -15.58 -12.31 -8.86
CA ASN A 190 -16.36 -13.54 -8.97
C ASN A 190 -16.84 -13.75 -10.42
N LEU A 191 -17.34 -12.67 -11.04
CA LEU A 191 -17.15 -12.28 -12.45
C LEU A 191 -16.23 -13.17 -13.32
N SER A 192 -15.01 -12.67 -13.37
CA SER A 192 -13.86 -13.19 -14.10
C SER A 192 -13.56 -14.64 -13.73
N MET A 193 -13.73 -15.02 -12.46
CA MET A 193 -13.44 -16.38 -11.99
C MET A 193 -14.40 -17.41 -12.58
N SER A 194 -15.71 -17.15 -12.60
CA SER A 194 -16.67 -18.06 -13.25
C SER A 194 -16.33 -18.26 -14.73
N VAL A 195 -16.06 -17.19 -15.46
CA VAL A 195 -15.69 -17.27 -16.88
C VAL A 195 -14.41 -18.07 -17.08
N ARG A 196 -13.41 -17.90 -16.20
CA ARG A 196 -12.16 -18.69 -16.21
C ARG A 196 -12.44 -20.17 -15.99
N ILE A 197 -13.27 -20.52 -15.01
CA ILE A 197 -13.67 -21.90 -14.71
C ILE A 197 -14.38 -22.53 -15.90
N GLN A 198 -15.39 -21.86 -16.46
CA GLN A 198 -16.15 -22.35 -17.61
C GLN A 198 -15.25 -22.62 -18.83
N ARG A 199 -14.33 -21.68 -19.14
CA ARG A 199 -13.33 -21.86 -20.20
C ARG A 199 -12.44 -23.07 -19.94
N ARG A 200 -11.97 -23.24 -18.70
CA ARG A 200 -11.11 -24.36 -18.35
C ARG A 200 -11.83 -25.70 -18.42
N ILE A 201 -13.09 -25.77 -18.01
CA ILE A 201 -13.92 -26.98 -18.17
C ILE A 201 -13.99 -27.37 -19.66
N LEU A 202 -14.28 -26.42 -20.55
CA LEU A 202 -14.31 -26.68 -22.00
C LEU A 202 -12.96 -27.15 -22.54
N GLU A 203 -11.84 -26.59 -22.07
CA GLU A 203 -10.50 -27.02 -22.47
C GLU A 203 -10.18 -28.45 -21.99
N VAL A 204 -10.52 -28.80 -20.75
CA VAL A 204 -10.34 -30.15 -20.20
C VAL A 204 -11.15 -31.15 -21.02
N MET A 205 -12.41 -30.82 -21.34
CA MET A 205 -13.26 -31.68 -22.18
C MET A 205 -12.68 -31.84 -23.59
N LYS A 206 -12.22 -30.76 -24.23
CA LYS A 206 -11.58 -30.82 -25.56
C LYS A 206 -10.30 -31.66 -25.58
N ARG A 207 -9.49 -31.64 -24.52
CA ARG A 207 -8.26 -32.43 -24.44
C ARG A 207 -8.51 -33.92 -24.21
N ASN A 208 -9.66 -34.27 -23.63
CA ASN A 208 -9.97 -35.65 -23.25
C ASN A 208 -11.14 -36.26 -24.06
N VAL A 209 -11.46 -35.71 -25.24
CA VAL A 209 -12.56 -36.20 -26.11
C VAL A 209 -12.46 -37.71 -26.37
N ALA A 210 -11.25 -38.24 -26.53
CA ALA A 210 -11.02 -39.67 -26.79
C ALA A 210 -11.46 -40.60 -25.64
N ARG A 211 -11.61 -40.07 -24.41
CA ARG A 211 -12.03 -40.84 -23.22
C ARG A 211 -13.56 -40.90 -23.07
N GLY A 212 -14.33 -40.27 -23.97
CA GLY A 212 -15.79 -40.28 -23.93
C GLY A 212 -16.36 -39.38 -22.83
N GLN A 213 -17.39 -39.85 -22.13
CA GLN A 213 -18.05 -39.10 -21.06
C GLN A 213 -17.23 -39.18 -19.77
N ILE A 214 -16.70 -38.03 -19.35
CA ILE A 214 -15.86 -37.90 -18.15
C ILE A 214 -16.62 -37.04 -17.14
N PRO A 215 -17.22 -37.61 -16.09
CA PRO A 215 -17.90 -36.80 -15.09
C PRO A 215 -16.87 -35.97 -14.32
N LEU A 216 -17.06 -34.66 -14.27
CA LEU A 216 -16.11 -33.73 -13.66
C LEU A 216 -16.59 -33.28 -12.29
N ARG A 217 -15.63 -33.19 -11.36
CA ARG A 217 -15.79 -32.58 -10.04
C ARG A 217 -14.90 -31.35 -9.95
N ILE A 218 -15.51 -30.19 -9.78
CA ILE A 218 -14.86 -28.89 -9.77
C ILE A 218 -14.87 -28.32 -8.35
N PHE A 219 -13.68 -28.15 -7.77
CA PHE A 219 -13.51 -27.56 -6.45
C PHE A 219 -13.25 -26.06 -6.60
N VAL A 220 -14.03 -25.24 -5.89
CA VAL A 220 -13.95 -23.78 -5.94
C VAL A 220 -14.12 -23.18 -4.55
N ASN A 221 -13.63 -21.96 -4.36
CA ASN A 221 -13.92 -21.21 -3.14
C ASN A 221 -15.43 -20.97 -2.95
N PRO A 222 -15.97 -20.97 -1.71
CA PRO A 222 -17.39 -20.74 -1.43
C PRO A 222 -17.98 -19.47 -2.02
N MET A 223 -17.20 -18.38 -2.11
CA MET A 223 -17.68 -17.13 -2.72
C MET A 223 -17.95 -17.27 -4.22
N ILE A 224 -17.13 -18.08 -4.91
CA ILE A 224 -17.33 -18.40 -6.32
C ILE A 224 -18.51 -19.34 -6.49
N MET A 225 -18.62 -20.36 -5.63
CA MET A 225 -19.75 -21.29 -5.61
C MET A 225 -21.10 -20.57 -5.51
N GLU A 226 -21.21 -19.58 -4.62
CA GLU A 226 -22.45 -18.84 -4.42
C GLU A 226 -22.88 -18.09 -5.68
N ARG A 227 -21.93 -17.48 -6.40
CA ARG A 227 -22.19 -16.85 -7.69
C ARG A 227 -22.59 -17.88 -8.75
N LEU A 228 -21.85 -18.97 -8.86
CA LEU A 228 -22.14 -20.04 -9.82
C LEU A 228 -23.58 -20.57 -9.66
N ARG A 229 -24.05 -20.69 -8.41
CA ARG A 229 -25.40 -21.13 -8.09
C ARG A 229 -26.47 -20.07 -8.37
N LYS A 230 -26.22 -18.80 -8.07
CA LYS A 230 -27.25 -17.75 -8.13
C LYS A 230 -27.35 -17.04 -9.48
N GLU A 231 -26.20 -16.77 -10.10
CA GLU A 231 -26.12 -15.92 -11.30
C GLU A 231 -25.88 -16.76 -12.56
N ASP A 232 -25.07 -17.82 -12.46
CA ASP A 232 -24.61 -18.58 -13.63
C ASP A 232 -25.33 -19.93 -13.81
N GLU A 233 -26.42 -20.20 -13.07
CA GLU A 233 -27.12 -21.50 -13.08
C GLU A 233 -27.48 -21.96 -14.51
N GLN A 234 -28.12 -21.09 -15.29
CA GLN A 234 -28.49 -21.40 -16.67
C GLN A 234 -27.28 -21.66 -17.56
N VAL A 235 -26.20 -20.89 -17.37
CA VAL A 235 -24.95 -21.04 -18.12
C VAL A 235 -24.29 -22.39 -17.82
N LEU A 236 -24.34 -22.83 -16.56
CA LEU A 236 -23.81 -24.13 -16.15
C LEU A 236 -24.63 -25.29 -16.70
N ILE A 237 -25.95 -25.18 -16.73
CA ILE A 237 -26.84 -26.18 -17.36
C ILE A 237 -26.51 -26.31 -18.85
N ASP A 238 -26.33 -25.19 -19.55
CA ASP A 238 -25.99 -25.20 -20.97
C ASP A 238 -24.57 -25.73 -21.22
N LEU A 239 -23.64 -25.45 -20.31
CA LEU A 239 -22.29 -26.00 -20.33
C LEU A 239 -22.29 -27.52 -20.14
N GLU A 240 -23.06 -28.03 -19.18
CA GLU A 240 -23.22 -29.47 -18.91
C GLU A 240 -23.78 -30.20 -20.15
N LYS A 241 -24.83 -29.66 -20.76
CA LYS A 241 -25.42 -30.17 -22.02
C LYS A 241 -24.40 -30.18 -23.15
N ARG A 242 -23.64 -29.09 -23.32
CA ARG A 242 -22.64 -28.94 -24.38
C ARG A 242 -21.47 -29.91 -24.20
N CYS A 243 -21.06 -30.16 -22.96
CA CYS A 243 -20.01 -31.11 -22.63
C CYS A 243 -20.49 -32.57 -22.69
N GLY A 244 -21.81 -32.80 -22.61
CA GLY A 244 -22.39 -34.15 -22.63
C GLY A 244 -21.98 -35.00 -21.42
N THR A 245 -21.62 -34.37 -20.31
CA THR A 245 -21.12 -35.03 -19.09
C THR A 245 -21.58 -34.27 -17.85
N GLN A 246 -21.63 -34.95 -16.70
CA GLN A 246 -22.08 -34.35 -15.45
C GLN A 246 -21.02 -33.41 -14.86
N LEU A 247 -21.43 -32.22 -14.41
CA LEU A 247 -20.56 -31.24 -13.74
C LEU A 247 -20.97 -31.10 -12.27
N THR A 248 -20.13 -31.57 -11.35
CA THR A 248 -20.35 -31.44 -9.91
C THR A 248 -19.45 -30.36 -9.32
N PHE A 249 -20.04 -29.28 -8.82
CA PHE A 249 -19.28 -28.24 -8.12
C PHE A 249 -19.21 -28.54 -6.62
N VAL A 250 -18.05 -28.32 -6.01
CA VAL A 250 -17.82 -28.53 -4.57
C VAL A 250 -17.11 -27.30 -4.01
N SER A 251 -17.64 -26.79 -2.90
CA SER A 251 -17.02 -25.71 -2.16
C SER A 251 -15.84 -26.22 -1.33
N ASP A 252 -14.68 -25.59 -1.45
CA ASP A 252 -13.52 -25.82 -0.59
C ASP A 252 -13.06 -24.49 0.02
N ILE A 253 -13.14 -24.41 1.35
CA ILE A 253 -12.81 -23.18 2.09
C ILE A 253 -11.31 -22.89 2.13
N ASN A 254 -10.48 -23.91 1.88
CA ASN A 254 -9.03 -23.77 1.90
C ASN A 254 -8.48 -23.28 0.54
N LEU A 255 -9.30 -23.24 -0.51
CA LEU A 255 -8.89 -22.71 -1.81
C LEU A 255 -8.91 -21.19 -1.80
N HIS A 256 -7.84 -20.60 -2.32
CA HIS A 256 -7.79 -19.19 -2.66
C HIS A 256 -8.91 -18.84 -3.67
N ILE A 257 -9.45 -17.62 -3.61
CA ILE A 257 -10.60 -17.21 -4.46
C ILE A 257 -10.30 -17.25 -5.97
N GLU A 258 -9.01 -17.16 -6.33
CA GLU A 258 -8.57 -17.24 -7.72
C GLU A 258 -8.20 -18.64 -8.19
N ASP A 259 -8.28 -19.64 -7.30
CA ASP A 259 -7.84 -21.00 -7.57
C ASP A 259 -9.02 -21.95 -7.65
N PHE A 260 -8.89 -22.95 -8.52
CA PHE A 260 -9.85 -24.03 -8.61
C PHE A 260 -9.18 -25.30 -9.13
N ARG A 261 -9.83 -26.42 -8.85
CA ARG A 261 -9.38 -27.75 -9.28
C ARG A 261 -10.48 -28.46 -10.06
N ILE A 262 -10.13 -29.10 -11.15
CA ILE A 262 -11.01 -29.98 -11.92
C ILE A 262 -10.43 -31.40 -11.84
N ALA A 263 -11.20 -32.31 -11.28
CA ALA A 263 -10.85 -33.72 -11.18
C ALA A 263 -11.95 -34.61 -11.75
N HIS A 264 -11.62 -35.85 -12.06
CA HIS A 264 -12.59 -36.87 -12.38
C HIS A 264 -13.44 -37.18 -11.12
N SER A 265 -14.76 -37.20 -11.27
CA SER A 265 -15.69 -37.35 -10.14
C SER A 265 -15.52 -38.68 -9.38
N GLN A 266 -15.29 -39.78 -10.11
CA GLN A 266 -15.11 -41.12 -9.54
C GLN A 266 -13.65 -41.50 -9.20
N THR A 267 -12.72 -41.33 -10.14
CA THR A 267 -11.32 -41.78 -9.96
C THR A 267 -10.46 -40.79 -9.17
N GLY A 268 -10.89 -39.53 -9.05
CA GLY A 268 -10.09 -38.47 -8.44
C GLY A 268 -8.89 -38.01 -9.27
N GLU A 269 -8.73 -38.50 -10.51
CA GLU A 269 -7.68 -38.05 -11.43
C GLU A 269 -7.80 -36.53 -11.66
N VAL A 270 -6.74 -35.78 -11.35
CA VAL A 270 -6.74 -34.32 -11.50
C VAL A 270 -6.43 -33.93 -12.94
N PHE A 271 -7.38 -33.25 -13.58
CA PHE A 271 -7.22 -32.72 -14.94
C PHE A 271 -6.68 -31.30 -14.95
N TYR A 272 -6.96 -30.53 -13.90
CA TYR A 272 -6.51 -29.16 -13.74
C TYR A 272 -6.44 -28.81 -12.26
N GLU A 273 -5.39 -28.12 -11.86
CA GLU A 273 -5.24 -27.49 -10.57
C GLU A 273 -4.39 -26.24 -10.80
N ASP A 274 -4.85 -25.09 -10.33
CA ASP A 274 -3.98 -23.91 -10.26
C ASP A 274 -2.83 -24.27 -9.29
N LYS A 275 -1.60 -24.27 -9.81
CA LYS A 275 -0.41 -24.38 -8.96
C LYS A 275 -0.03 -22.97 -8.54
N GLU A 276 0.07 -22.76 -7.22
CA GLU A 276 0.79 -21.61 -6.67
C GLU A 276 2.18 -21.46 -7.31
#